data_AF-A0A938JRB1-F1
#
_entry.id   AF-A0A938JRB1-F1
#
_cell.length_a   1.000
_cell.length_b   1.000
_cell.length_c   1.000
_cell.angle_alpha   90.00
_cell.angle_beta   90.00
_cell.angle_gamma   90.00
#
_symmetry.space_group_name_H-M   'P 1'
#
loop_
_entity.id
_entity.type
_entity.pdbx_description
1 polymer ?
#
loop_
_entity_poly.entity_id
_entity_poly.type
_entity_poly.pdbx_seq_one_letter_code
_entity_poly.pdbx_strand_id
1 'polypeptide(L)'
;MKLRKGDTVKVIAGKDINREGEVLEILPDENKVVVQGVNVVKRHTKARSATQKADIIEKAMPIDASNVMFVHKGKPTRLGYKVKSDGTKVRVAKKTGDEV
;
A
#
# COMPACT_ATOMS: atom_id res chain seq x y z
N MET A 1 1.05 11.66 5.04
CA MET A 1 1.00 10.61 3.99
C MET A 1 -0.27 10.75 3.15
N LYS A 2 -0.24 10.46 1.84
CA LYS A 2 -1.41 10.67 0.93
C LYS A 2 -2.20 9.40 0.60
N LEU A 3 -1.60 8.24 0.82
CA LEU A 3 -2.21 6.93 0.58
C LEU A 3 -3.24 6.61 1.66
N ARG A 4 -4.22 5.77 1.32
CA ARG A 4 -5.23 5.22 2.23
C ARG A 4 -5.27 3.69 2.09
N LYS A 5 -5.77 3.02 3.14
CA LYS A 5 -6.06 1.59 3.09
C LYS A 5 -7.04 1.31 1.95
N GLY A 6 -6.77 0.27 1.16
CA GLY A 6 -7.54 -0.07 -0.04
C GLY A 6 -7.07 0.61 -1.32
N ASP A 7 -6.12 1.55 -1.25
CA ASP A 7 -5.53 2.11 -2.48
C ASP A 7 -4.69 1.03 -3.19
N THR A 8 -4.82 0.94 -4.52
CA THR A 8 -3.91 0.15 -5.35
C THR A 8 -2.63 0.93 -5.61
N VAL A 9 -1.49 0.30 -5.35
CA VAL A 9 -0.18 0.93 -5.51
C VAL A 9 0.77 0.06 -6.32
N LYS A 10 1.72 0.70 -6.98
CA LYS A 10 2.83 0.09 -7.70
C LYS A 10 4.14 0.42 -7.01
N VAL A 11 5.00 -0.58 -6.83
CA VAL A 11 6.35 -0.39 -6.31
C VAL A 11 7.22 0.21 -7.40
N ILE A 12 7.85 1.35 -7.12
CA ILE A 12 8.74 2.05 -8.05
C ILE A 12 10.22 1.78 -7.79
N ALA A 13 10.58 1.37 -6.57
CA ALA A 13 11.95 1.14 -6.17
C ALA A 13 12.05 0.00 -5.16
N GLY A 14 13.19 -0.69 -5.16
CA GLY A 14 13.48 -1.82 -4.26
C GLY A 14 13.33 -3.19 -4.93
N LYS A 15 13.36 -4.25 -4.10
CA LYS A 15 13.38 -5.65 -4.54
C LYS A 15 12.17 -6.04 -5.40
N ASP A 16 11.00 -5.48 -5.07
CA ASP A 16 9.72 -5.81 -5.69
C ASP A 16 9.30 -4.78 -6.76
N ILE A 17 10.25 -4.14 -7.43
CA ILE A 17 9.98 -3.11 -8.46
C ILE A 17 8.97 -3.61 -9.52
N ASN A 18 8.08 -2.72 -9.94
CA ASN A 18 6.98 -2.95 -10.88
C ASN A 18 5.85 -3.87 -10.40
N ARG A 19 5.93 -4.44 -9.20
CA ARG A 19 4.80 -5.18 -8.63
C ARG A 19 3.69 -4.22 -8.20
N GLU A 20 2.46 -4.64 -8.42
CA GLU A 20 1.24 -3.92 -8.04
C GLU A 20 0.52 -4.70 -6.94
N GLY A 21 -0.09 -3.98 -6.01
CA GLY A 21 -0.81 -4.59 -4.89
C GLY A 21 -1.68 -3.57 -4.16
N GLU A 22 -2.59 -4.07 -3.34
CA GLU A 22 -3.47 -3.26 -2.50
C GLU A 22 -2.79 -2.93 -1.16
N VAL A 23 -2.99 -1.71 -0.67
CA VAL A 23 -2.52 -1.29 0.65
C VAL A 23 -3.41 -1.91 1.73
N LEU A 24 -2.85 -2.86 2.48
CA LEU A 24 -3.53 -3.55 3.59
C LEU A 24 -3.55 -2.69 4.85
N GLU A 25 -2.45 -2.00 5.12
CA GLU A 25 -2.24 -1.20 6.32
C GLU A 25 -1.31 -0.03 6.03
N ILE A 26 -1.51 1.06 6.75
CA ILE A 26 -0.67 2.25 6.69
C ILE A 26 -0.11 2.51 8.07
N LEU A 27 1.18 2.82 8.13
CA LEU A 27 1.91 3.19 9.34
C LEU A 27 2.41 4.63 9.15
N PRO A 28 1.58 5.65 9.47
CA PRO A 28 1.92 7.05 9.21
C PRO A 28 3.15 7.51 10.00
N ASP A 29 3.29 7.05 11.24
CA ASP A 29 4.36 7.43 12.16
C ASP A 29 5.74 6.99 11.66
N GLU A 30 5.81 5.84 11.02
CA GLU A 30 7.04 5.30 10.43
C GLU A 30 7.22 5.66 8.94
N ASN A 31 6.26 6.37 8.36
CA ASN A 31 6.18 6.62 6.91
C ASN A 31 6.22 5.34 6.05
N LYS A 32 5.60 4.25 6.51
CA LYS A 32 5.57 2.95 5.81
C LYS A 32 4.15 2.51 5.46
N VAL A 33 4.06 1.59 4.51
CA VAL A 33 2.82 0.93 4.09
C VAL A 33 3.02 -0.58 3.96
N VAL A 34 2.00 -1.35 4.30
CA VAL A 34 1.98 -2.80 4.06
C VAL A 34 1.16 -3.04 2.81
N VAL A 35 1.78 -3.59 1.77
CA VAL A 35 1.16 -3.85 0.48
C VAL A 35 1.06 -5.36 0.27
N GLN A 36 -0.10 -5.83 -0.18
CA GLN A 36 -0.33 -7.25 -0.41
C GLN A 36 0.64 -7.80 -1.46
N GLY A 37 1.29 -8.92 -1.15
CA GLY A 37 2.20 -9.62 -2.07
C GLY A 37 3.54 -8.92 -2.33
N VAL A 38 3.82 -7.81 -1.65
CA VAL A 38 5.08 -7.05 -1.73
C VAL A 38 5.85 -7.20 -0.42
N ASN A 39 7.18 -7.29 -0.51
CA ASN A 39 8.07 -7.48 0.64
C ASN A 39 7.65 -8.68 1.52
N VAL A 40 7.35 -9.80 0.87
CA VAL A 40 6.87 -11.02 1.53
C VAL A 40 8.04 -11.74 2.21
N VAL A 41 7.87 -12.04 3.50
CA VAL A 41 8.82 -12.82 4.29
C VAL A 41 8.16 -14.10 4.78
N LYS A 42 8.95 -15.17 4.84
CA LYS A 42 8.53 -16.44 5.44
C LYS A 42 8.81 -16.39 6.93
N ARG A 43 7.75 -16.37 7.74
CA ARG A 43 7.83 -16.35 9.20
C ARG A 43 7.46 -17.72 9.76
N HIS A 44 8.44 -18.37 10.37
CA HIS A 44 8.22 -19.57 11.16
C HIS A 44 7.43 -19.21 12.41
N THR A 45 6.21 -19.75 12.53
CA THR A 45 5.31 -19.46 13.64
C THR A 45 5.13 -20.70 14.49
N LYS A 46 5.56 -20.61 15.76
CA LYS A 46 5.35 -21.69 16.74
C LYS A 46 3.87 -21.78 17.08
N ALA A 47 3.37 -23.00 17.19
CA ALA A 47 2.04 -23.29 17.71
C ALA A 47 1.88 -22.69 19.11
N ARG A 48 0.78 -21.95 19.35
CA ARG A 48 0.45 -21.38 20.67
C ARG A 48 -0.65 -22.14 21.41
N SER A 49 -1.36 -23.03 20.72
CA SER A 49 -2.40 -23.89 21.27
C SER A 49 -2.21 -25.31 20.76
N ALA A 50 -2.62 -26.31 21.54
CA ALA A 50 -2.54 -27.73 21.18
C ALA A 50 -3.25 -28.05 19.85
N THR A 51 -4.22 -27.22 19.44
CA THR A 51 -4.98 -27.39 18.19
C THR A 51 -4.34 -26.67 16.99
N GLN A 52 -3.42 -25.72 17.21
CA GLN A 52 -2.75 -25.01 16.12
C GLN A 52 -1.48 -25.74 15.71
N LYS A 53 -1.32 -26.03 14.41
CA LYS A 53 -0.06 -26.56 13.87
C LYS A 53 0.99 -25.46 13.76
N ALA A 54 2.25 -25.81 13.99
CA ALA A 54 3.37 -24.94 13.65
C ALA A 54 3.47 -24.86 12.13
N ASP A 55 3.58 -23.64 11.60
CA ASP A 55 3.54 -23.42 10.15
C ASP A 55 4.47 -22.27 9.72
N ILE A 56 4.87 -22.30 8.45
CA ILE A 56 5.63 -21.25 7.80
C ILE A 56 4.61 -20.33 7.10
N ILE A 57 4.36 -19.18 7.72
CA ILE A 57 3.37 -18.22 7.22
C ILE A 57 4.09 -17.20 6.34
N GLU A 58 3.53 -16.93 5.17
CA GLU A 58 3.95 -15.82 4.33
C GLU A 58 3.30 -14.53 4.82
N LYS A 59 4.11 -13.55 5.22
CA LYS A 59 3.64 -12.26 5.73
C LYS A 59 4.21 -11.13 4.89
N ALA A 60 3.34 -10.24 4.40
CA ALA A 60 3.76 -8.97 3.80
C ALA A 60 4.34 -8.06 4.88
N MET A 61 5.54 -7.54 4.65
CA MET A 61 6.21 -6.61 5.56
C MET A 61 6.08 -5.17 5.07
N PRO A 62 6.18 -4.18 5.97
CA PRO A 62 6.11 -2.77 5.58
C PRO A 62 7.21 -2.40 4.59
N ILE A 63 6.87 -1.54 3.63
CA ILE A 63 7.79 -0.87 2.70
C ILE A 63 7.66 0.64 2.89
N ASP A 64 8.72 1.40 2.61
CA ASP A 64 8.67 2.86 2.66
C ASP A 64 7.61 3.42 1.69
N ALA A 65 6.80 4.36 2.17
CA ALA A 65 5.77 5.01 1.36
C ALA A 65 6.36 5.79 0.16
N SER A 66 7.64 6.18 0.21
CA SER A 66 8.32 6.81 -0.93
C SER A 66 8.55 5.85 -2.09
N ASN A 67 8.61 4.54 -1.83
CA ASN A 67 8.92 3.51 -2.82
C ASN A 67 7.68 2.97 -3.54
N VAL A 68 6.51 3.56 -3.28
CA VAL A 68 5.24 3.18 -3.91
C VAL A 68 4.55 4.38 -4.56
N MET A 69 3.83 4.13 -5.64
CA MET A 69 3.00 5.12 -6.32
C MET A 69 1.56 4.63 -6.44
N PHE A 70 0.60 5.55 -6.30
CA PHE A 70 -0.81 5.26 -6.52
C PHE A 70 -1.08 4.88 -7.97
N VAL A 71 -1.85 3.83 -8.20
CA VAL A 71 -2.26 3.38 -9.53
C VAL A 71 -3.70 3.81 -9.77
N HIS A 72 -3.90 4.65 -10.78
CA HIS A 72 -5.23 5.05 -11.23
C HIS A 72 -5.46 4.53 -12.65
N LYS A 73 -6.50 3.72 -12.86
CA LYS A 73 -6.84 3.15 -14.18
C LYS A 73 -5.63 2.49 -14.88
N GLY A 74 -4.85 1.71 -14.13
CA GLY A 74 -3.66 1.00 -14.64
C GLY A 74 -2.43 1.88 -14.92
N LYS A 75 -2.46 3.17 -14.55
CA LYS A 75 -1.32 4.08 -14.71
C LYS A 75 -0.81 4.54 -13.34
N PRO A 76 0.51 4.50 -13.06
CA PRO A 76 1.04 5.11 -11.85
C PRO A 76 0.91 6.63 -11.94
N THR A 77 0.37 7.24 -10.88
CA THR A 77 0.11 8.68 -10.80
C THR A 77 0.47 9.23 -9.43
N ARG A 78 0.76 10.54 -9.37
CA ARG A 78 0.94 11.27 -8.11
C ARG A 78 -0.42 11.73 -7.61
N LEU A 79 -0.67 11.59 -6.30
CA LEU A 79 -1.86 12.13 -5.66
C LEU A 79 -1.72 13.64 -5.35
N GLY A 80 -2.75 14.39 -5.73
CA GLY A 80 -3.01 15.77 -5.34
C GLY A 80 -4.27 15.89 -4.49
N TYR A 81 -4.60 17.11 -4.09
CA TYR A 81 -5.87 17.43 -3.44
C TYR A 81 -6.53 18.59 -4.19
N LYS A 82 -7.86 18.55 -4.29
CA LYS A 82 -8.67 19.66 -4.80
C LYS A 82 -9.78 19.95 -3.79
N VAL A 83 -10.08 21.21 -3.60
CA VAL A 83 -11.22 21.66 -2.78
C VAL A 83 -12.38 21.90 -3.75
N LYS A 84 -13.51 21.25 -3.49
CA LYS A 84 -14.76 21.46 -4.23
C LYS A 84 -15.43 22.75 -3.79
N SER A 85 -16.42 23.21 -4.56
CA SER A 85 -17.20 24.42 -4.25
C SER A 85 -17.99 24.31 -2.94
N ASP A 86 -18.25 23.08 -2.47
CA ASP A 86 -18.87 22.76 -1.18
C ASP A 86 -17.88 22.77 0.01
N GLY A 87 -16.60 23.07 -0.24
CA GLY A 87 -15.54 23.06 0.77
C GLY A 87 -14.93 21.69 1.06
N THR A 88 -15.43 20.60 0.45
CA THR A 88 -14.89 19.26 0.66
C THR A 88 -13.55 19.08 -0.06
N LYS A 89 -12.59 18.46 0.63
CA LYS A 89 -11.25 18.18 0.10
C LYS A 89 -11.19 16.75 -0.44
N VAL A 90 -11.15 16.63 -1.76
CA VAL A 90 -11.02 15.35 -2.47
C VAL A 90 -9.59 15.09 -2.92
N ARG A 91 -9.23 13.81 -3.04
CA ARG A 91 -7.95 13.41 -3.65
C ARG A 91 -8.12 13.39 -5.16
N VAL A 92 -7.07 13.73 -5.87
CA VAL A 92 -7.08 13.78 -7.34
C VAL A 92 -5.84 13.10 -7.89
N ALA A 93 -6.02 12.23 -8.89
CA ALA A 93 -4.92 11.66 -9.66
C ALA A 93 -4.35 12.74 -10.58
N LYS A 94 -3.12 13.23 -10.32
CA LYS A 94 -2.56 14.38 -11.08
C LYS A 94 -2.41 14.14 -12.58
N LYS A 95 -2.34 12.88 -13.02
CA LYS A 95 -2.13 12.53 -14.44
C LYS A 95 -3.43 12.60 -15.26
N THR A 96 -4.56 12.26 -14.66
CA THR A 96 -5.87 12.25 -15.34
C THR A 96 -6.78 13.38 -14.90
N GLY A 97 -6.54 13.98 -13.73
CA GLY A 97 -7.43 14.97 -13.13
C GLY A 97 -8.66 14.36 -12.46
N ASP A 98 -8.78 13.02 -12.48
CA ASP A 98 -9.90 12.31 -11.89
C ASP A 98 -9.84 12.32 -10.36
N GLU A 99 -11.01 12.31 -9.73
CA GLU A 99 -11.17 12.18 -8.28
C GLU A 99 -10.96 10.72 -7.82
N VAL A 100 -10.37 10.54 -6.64
CA VAL A 100 -9.91 9.26 -6.05
C VAL A 100 -10.34 9.11 -4.58
#